data_AF-A0AA88M563-F1
#
_entry.id   AF-A0AA88M563-F1
#
_cell.length_a   1.000
_cell.length_b   1.000
_cell.length_c   1.000
_cell.angle_alpha   90.00
_cell.angle_beta   90.00
_cell.angle_gamma   90.00
#
_symmetry.space_group_name_H-M   'P 1'
#
loop_
_entity.id
_entity.type
_entity.pdbx_description
1 polymer ?
#
loop_
_entity_poly.entity_id
_entity_poly.type
_entity_poly.pdbx_seq_one_letter_code
_entity_poly.pdbx_strand_id
1 'polypeptide(L)'
;MAEVDDTMRAAASSWYGGSEWDMCYRRTNYIHEMSCGDVGSRLYSRMCCADERDRVQKKTFTKWVNKHLVKAQRHVTDLYEDLRDGHNLISLLEVLSGDTLPREKGRMRFHKLQNVQIALDFLKHRQVKLVNIRNDDIADGNPKLTLGLIWTIILHFQISDIQVNGQSDDMTAKEKLLLWSQRMVEGYQGLRCDNFTTSWRDGKLFNAVIHKHRPNLIDMSQVYRQSNQENLEQAFNVAERELGVTRLLDPEDVDVPHPDEKSIITYVSSLYDVMPRVPDVQDGVKANELELRYQEYYELVTMLLQWIRHHILVFEERKFPTSYEEIEVLWRQFLKFKETELPAKEADKNRSKHIFKSFEGAVQAGLVKVPPGYHPIDVEKEWGRLHVAILERERLLRTEFERLERLQRVVSKVQMESGVCEEQLNQVETLLQTDVRSLSSGKPAQHARRWRPISKKQKE
;
A
#
# COMPACT_ATOMS: atom_id res chain seq x y z
N MET A 1 90.05 -33.83 4.44
CA MET A 1 89.86 -32.41 4.80
C MET A 1 89.17 -31.77 3.61
N ALA A 2 87.84 -31.74 3.55
CA ALA A 2 86.96 -30.90 4.39
C ALA A 2 87.31 -29.42 4.14
N GLU A 3 86.45 -28.48 3.78
CA GLU A 3 84.99 -28.37 3.71
C GLU A 3 84.79 -27.10 2.85
N VAL A 4 83.98 -27.14 1.79
CA VAL A 4 83.26 -25.95 1.32
C VAL A 4 81.87 -26.43 0.97
N ASP A 5 80.95 -25.99 1.82
CA ASP A 5 79.81 -26.73 2.35
C ASP A 5 78.54 -26.63 1.48
N ASP A 6 77.65 -27.59 1.68
CA ASP A 6 76.51 -28.01 0.85
C ASP A 6 75.31 -27.04 0.86
N THR A 7 75.52 -25.76 1.18
CA THR A 7 74.43 -24.78 1.38
C THR A 7 73.81 -24.29 0.07
N MET A 8 74.53 -24.32 -1.06
CA MET A 8 73.99 -23.87 -2.35
C MET A 8 73.24 -24.95 -3.13
N ARG A 9 73.47 -26.25 -2.86
CA ARG A 9 72.74 -27.34 -3.54
C ARG A 9 71.44 -27.72 -2.82
N ALA A 10 71.30 -27.44 -1.53
CA ALA A 10 70.02 -27.60 -0.82
C ALA A 10 68.99 -26.52 -1.19
N ALA A 11 69.43 -25.35 -1.67
CA ALA A 11 68.52 -24.25 -2.05
C ALA A 11 67.84 -24.46 -3.41
N ALA A 12 68.42 -25.25 -4.33
CA ALA A 12 67.91 -25.43 -5.70
C ALA A 12 66.76 -26.45 -5.81
N SER A 13 66.57 -27.32 -4.82
CA SER A 13 65.56 -28.39 -4.86
C SER A 13 64.20 -28.00 -4.29
N SER A 14 64.08 -26.80 -3.71
CA SER A 14 62.82 -26.28 -3.14
C SER A 14 61.98 -25.45 -4.13
N TRP A 15 62.42 -25.30 -5.38
CA TRP A 15 61.88 -24.32 -6.34
C TRP A 15 60.93 -24.93 -7.38
N TYR A 16 60.70 -26.24 -7.35
CA TYR A 16 59.75 -26.94 -8.22
C TYR A 16 58.69 -27.65 -7.37
N GLY A 17 57.76 -26.87 -6.82
CA GLY A 17 56.70 -27.42 -5.98
C GLY A 17 55.82 -26.38 -5.30
N GLY A 18 55.28 -25.42 -6.07
CA GLY A 18 54.31 -24.47 -5.56
C GLY A 18 53.63 -23.76 -6.72
N SER A 19 52.30 -23.82 -6.78
CA SER A 19 51.49 -23.21 -7.83
C SER A 19 51.82 -21.72 -7.98
N GLU A 20 51.77 -21.21 -9.22
CA GLU A 20 52.06 -19.82 -9.68
C GLU A 20 51.53 -18.66 -8.80
N TRP A 21 50.63 -18.92 -7.86
CA TRP A 21 50.04 -17.95 -6.94
C TRP A 21 50.92 -17.56 -5.75
N ASP A 22 51.79 -18.45 -5.25
CA ASP A 22 52.57 -18.19 -4.02
C ASP A 22 53.81 -17.29 -4.23
N MET A 23 54.26 -17.11 -5.47
CA MET A 23 55.37 -16.19 -5.79
C MET A 23 54.94 -14.72 -5.87
N CYS A 24 53.65 -14.42 -6.07
CA CYS A 24 53.20 -13.05 -6.31
C CYS A 24 53.01 -12.23 -5.01
N TYR A 25 52.80 -12.88 -3.86
CA TYR A 25 52.34 -12.18 -2.64
C TYR A 25 53.45 -11.82 -1.63
N ARG A 26 54.68 -12.32 -1.80
CA ARG A 26 55.77 -12.09 -0.82
C ARG A 26 56.50 -10.74 -0.99
N ARG A 27 55.99 -9.81 -1.81
CA ARG A 27 56.76 -8.67 -2.34
C ARG A 27 56.09 -7.30 -2.18
N THR A 28 55.35 -7.04 -1.11
CA THR A 28 54.72 -5.73 -0.87
C THR A 28 55.68 -4.60 -0.49
N ASN A 29 56.98 -4.87 -0.26
CA ASN A 29 57.97 -3.84 0.10
C ASN A 29 58.97 -3.45 -1.02
N TYR A 30 58.82 -3.94 -2.26
CA TYR A 30 59.77 -3.68 -3.36
C TYR A 30 59.12 -3.20 -4.68
N ILE A 31 57.87 -2.72 -4.65
CA ILE A 31 57.13 -2.39 -5.88
C ILE A 31 57.52 -1.01 -6.45
N HIS A 32 58.26 -0.19 -5.69
CA HIS A 32 58.66 1.14 -6.16
C HIS A 32 59.87 1.17 -7.13
N GLU A 33 60.50 0.02 -7.43
CA GLU A 33 61.75 -0.05 -8.22
C GLU A 33 61.70 -0.91 -9.50
N MET A 34 60.60 -1.61 -9.81
CA MET A 34 60.56 -2.47 -11.02
C MET A 34 59.97 -1.72 -12.22
N SER A 35 60.82 -1.46 -13.22
CA SER A 35 60.42 -0.87 -14.52
C SER A 35 59.62 -1.87 -15.38
N CYS A 36 58.93 -1.35 -16.40
CA CYS A 36 58.15 -2.09 -17.40
C CYS A 36 58.91 -3.26 -18.09
N GLY A 37 60.23 -3.36 -17.92
CA GLY A 37 61.07 -4.43 -18.45
C GLY A 37 60.93 -5.81 -17.78
N ASP A 38 60.56 -5.89 -16.49
CA ASP A 38 60.62 -7.16 -15.73
C ASP A 38 59.28 -7.92 -15.65
N VAL A 39 58.16 -7.25 -15.95
CA VAL A 39 56.83 -7.86 -15.95
C VAL A 39 56.15 -7.45 -17.26
N GLY A 40 55.97 -8.40 -18.18
CA GLY A 40 55.41 -8.12 -19.51
C GLY A 40 54.17 -7.22 -19.46
N SER A 41 54.09 -6.25 -20.37
CA SER A 41 53.14 -5.12 -20.35
C SER A 41 51.66 -5.47 -20.10
N ARG A 42 51.21 -6.66 -20.49
CA ARG A 42 49.85 -7.16 -20.19
C ARG A 42 49.64 -7.58 -18.72
N LEU A 43 50.65 -8.16 -18.08
CA LEU A 43 50.62 -8.52 -16.66
C LEU A 43 50.70 -7.27 -15.78
N TYR A 44 51.58 -6.33 -16.14
CA TYR A 44 51.69 -5.05 -15.46
C TYR A 44 50.37 -4.25 -15.51
N SER A 45 49.76 -4.14 -16.70
CA SER A 45 48.45 -3.47 -16.86
C SER A 45 47.32 -4.16 -16.08
N ARG A 46 47.32 -5.50 -16.00
CA ARG A 46 46.36 -6.26 -15.20
C ARG A 46 46.56 -6.07 -13.69
N MET A 47 47.81 -6.01 -13.23
CA MET A 47 48.15 -5.78 -11.83
C MET A 47 47.76 -4.36 -11.39
N CYS A 48 48.12 -3.33 -12.15
CA CYS A 48 47.70 -1.95 -11.84
C CYS A 48 46.16 -1.80 -11.82
N CYS A 49 45.44 -2.49 -12.71
CA CYS A 49 43.97 -2.48 -12.74
C CYS A 49 43.33 -3.23 -11.56
N ALA A 50 44.03 -4.18 -10.94
CA ALA A 50 43.56 -4.85 -9.72
C ALA A 50 43.79 -3.95 -8.50
N ASP A 51 44.99 -3.38 -8.38
CA ASP A 51 45.35 -2.48 -7.27
C ASP A 51 44.46 -1.23 -7.24
N GLU A 52 44.12 -0.67 -8.40
CA GLU A 52 43.24 0.49 -8.50
C GLU A 52 41.80 0.18 -8.05
N ARG A 53 41.27 -1.00 -8.38
CA ARG A 53 39.93 -1.42 -7.92
C ARG A 53 39.92 -1.70 -6.42
N ASP A 54 40.98 -2.30 -5.89
CA ASP A 54 41.12 -2.52 -4.44
C ASP A 54 41.21 -1.18 -3.69
N ARG A 55 41.85 -0.16 -4.28
CA ARG A 55 41.88 1.22 -3.76
C ARG A 55 40.49 1.85 -3.69
N VAL A 56 39.73 1.79 -4.78
CA VAL A 56 38.35 2.31 -4.86
C VAL A 56 37.42 1.55 -3.91
N GLN A 57 37.56 0.22 -3.84
CA GLN A 57 36.77 -0.62 -2.94
C GLN A 57 37.06 -0.31 -1.48
N LYS A 58 38.34 -0.16 -1.09
CA LYS A 58 38.74 0.28 0.24
C LYS A 58 38.06 1.61 0.58
N LYS A 59 38.19 2.61 -0.30
CA LYS A 59 37.61 3.95 -0.12
C LYS A 59 36.09 3.90 0.08
N THR A 60 35.38 3.18 -0.78
CA THR A 60 33.93 3.01 -0.73
C THR A 60 33.50 2.29 0.56
N PHE A 61 34.17 1.20 0.93
CA PHE A 61 33.88 0.46 2.14
C PHE A 61 34.21 1.24 3.41
N THR A 62 35.28 2.03 3.42
CA THR A 62 35.58 2.95 4.53
C THR A 62 34.47 3.98 4.72
N LYS A 63 34.00 4.63 3.64
CA LYS A 63 32.86 5.57 3.70
C LYS A 63 31.59 4.87 4.21
N TRP A 64 31.32 3.65 3.73
CA TRP A 64 30.18 2.86 4.16
C TRP A 64 30.25 2.47 5.64
N VAL A 65 31.39 1.98 6.13
CA VAL A 65 31.60 1.66 7.54
C VAL A 65 31.39 2.91 8.41
N ASN A 66 31.92 4.06 8.00
CA ASN A 66 31.77 5.32 8.73
C ASN A 66 30.32 5.85 8.75
N LYS A 67 29.53 5.65 7.68
CA LYS A 67 28.08 5.95 7.65
C LYS A 67 27.35 5.28 8.82
N HIS A 68 27.77 4.08 9.22
CA HIS A 68 27.17 3.36 10.34
C HIS A 68 27.84 3.69 11.68
N LEU A 69 29.17 3.73 11.74
CA LEU A 69 29.91 3.94 12.99
C LEU A 69 29.69 5.31 13.63
N VAL A 70 29.29 6.33 12.86
CA VAL A 70 28.93 7.65 13.40
C VAL A 70 27.82 7.53 14.47
N LYS A 71 26.90 6.57 14.33
CA LYS A 71 25.82 6.31 15.32
C LYS A 71 26.34 5.79 16.66
N ALA A 72 27.53 5.19 16.66
CA ALA A 72 28.23 4.71 17.85
C ALA A 72 29.41 5.62 18.24
N GLN A 73 29.48 6.85 17.70
CA GLN A 73 30.56 7.82 17.92
C GLN A 73 31.96 7.24 17.64
N ARG A 74 32.08 6.40 16.62
CA ARG A 74 33.32 5.77 16.18
C ARG A 74 33.65 6.17 14.75
N HIS A 75 34.93 6.05 14.39
CA HIS A 75 35.43 6.41 13.07
C HIS A 75 36.59 5.49 12.67
N VAL A 76 36.70 5.23 11.37
CA VAL A 76 37.78 4.47 10.73
C VAL A 76 38.43 5.36 9.68
N THR A 77 39.75 5.55 9.81
CA THR A 77 40.58 6.30 8.86
C THR A 77 41.24 5.34 7.87
N ASP A 78 41.86 4.27 8.38
CA ASP A 78 42.41 3.20 7.55
C ASP A 78 41.72 1.87 7.88
N LEU A 79 40.96 1.35 6.90
CA LEU A 79 40.21 0.11 7.03
C LEU A 79 41.07 -1.11 7.40
N TYR A 80 42.34 -1.15 6.98
CA TYR A 80 43.23 -2.29 7.21
C TYR A 80 43.88 -2.24 8.59
N GLU A 81 43.93 -1.06 9.22
CA GLU A 81 44.52 -0.88 10.55
C GLU A 81 43.46 -0.80 11.65
N ASP A 82 42.41 0.00 11.43
CA ASP A 82 41.44 0.35 12.48
C ASP A 82 40.40 -0.75 12.76
N LEU A 83 40.41 -1.83 11.98
CA LEU A 83 39.59 -3.03 12.23
C LEU A 83 40.34 -4.12 12.99
N ARG A 84 41.67 -4.02 13.11
CA ARG A 84 42.54 -5.08 13.63
C ARG A 84 42.31 -5.43 15.09
N ASP A 85 41.79 -4.50 15.88
CA ASP A 85 41.48 -4.73 17.30
C ASP A 85 40.09 -5.34 17.54
N GLY A 86 39.29 -5.47 16.48
CA GLY A 86 37.92 -6.00 16.50
C GLY A 86 36.87 -5.06 17.09
N HIS A 87 37.24 -3.95 17.74
CA HIS A 87 36.26 -3.12 18.43
C HIS A 87 35.32 -2.38 17.47
N ASN A 88 35.86 -1.85 16.37
CA ASN A 88 35.06 -1.20 15.32
C ASN A 88 34.19 -2.19 14.56
N LEU A 89 34.67 -3.44 14.33
CA LEU A 89 33.86 -4.51 13.74
C LEU A 89 32.65 -4.86 14.63
N ILE A 90 32.88 -5.05 15.92
CA ILE A 90 31.80 -5.32 16.87
C ILE A 90 30.79 -4.16 16.87
N SER A 91 31.25 -2.91 16.98
CA SER A 91 30.35 -1.74 16.96
C SER A 91 29.55 -1.63 15.66
N LEU A 92 30.16 -1.94 14.52
CA LEU A 92 29.45 -1.95 13.25
C LEU A 92 28.32 -2.99 13.26
N LEU A 93 28.60 -4.21 13.74
CA LEU A 93 27.60 -5.28 13.83
C LEU A 93 26.47 -4.95 14.82
N GLU A 94 26.78 -4.34 15.96
CA GLU A 94 25.77 -3.85 16.91
C GLU A 94 24.86 -2.81 16.25
N VAL A 95 25.43 -1.83 15.53
CA VAL A 95 24.65 -0.81 14.82
C VAL A 95 23.78 -1.38 13.71
N LEU A 96 24.27 -2.37 12.97
CA LEU A 96 23.53 -2.99 11.85
C LEU A 96 22.42 -3.92 12.34
N SER A 97 22.66 -4.66 13.41
CA SER A 97 21.73 -5.69 13.89
C SER A 97 20.79 -5.22 15.00
N GLY A 98 21.17 -4.20 15.76
CA GLY A 98 20.50 -3.79 17.00
C GLY A 98 20.87 -4.62 18.23
N ASP A 99 21.69 -5.67 18.08
CA ASP A 99 22.12 -6.52 19.19
C ASP A 99 23.30 -5.90 19.95
N THR A 100 23.51 -6.32 21.21
CA THR A 100 24.71 -6.00 21.99
C THR A 100 25.65 -7.21 22.01
N LEU A 101 26.93 -7.00 21.71
CA LEU A 101 27.93 -8.05 21.61
C LEU A 101 28.97 -7.95 22.75
N PRO A 102 29.53 -9.08 23.22
CA PRO A 102 30.58 -9.07 24.23
C PRO A 102 31.88 -8.47 23.70
N ARG A 103 32.73 -7.97 24.59
CA ARG A 103 34.03 -7.36 24.25
C ARG A 103 35.08 -7.76 25.26
N GLU A 104 36.19 -8.30 24.77
CA GLU A 104 37.38 -8.50 25.57
C GLU A 104 38.12 -7.18 25.80
N LYS A 105 38.55 -6.98 27.05
CA LYS A 105 39.30 -5.80 27.47
C LYS A 105 40.79 -6.11 27.46
N GLY A 106 41.57 -5.29 26.77
CA GLY A 106 43.02 -5.40 26.76
C GLY A 106 43.62 -5.01 25.42
N ARG A 107 44.95 -4.87 25.38
CA ARG A 107 45.67 -4.40 24.18
C ARG A 107 46.58 -5.45 23.53
N MET A 108 46.80 -6.57 24.21
CA MET A 108 47.62 -7.67 23.68
C MET A 108 46.95 -8.35 22.49
N ARG A 109 47.74 -8.96 21.59
CA ARG A 109 47.25 -9.59 20.35
C ARG A 109 46.14 -10.61 20.59
N PHE A 110 46.18 -11.39 21.68
CA PHE A 110 45.12 -12.36 21.96
C PHE A 110 43.75 -11.70 22.24
N HIS A 111 43.70 -10.52 22.87
CA HIS A 111 42.45 -9.78 23.05
C HIS A 111 41.89 -9.32 21.70
N LYS A 112 42.77 -8.86 20.79
CA LYS A 112 42.39 -8.47 19.43
C LYS A 112 41.80 -9.64 18.66
N LEU A 113 42.50 -10.78 18.66
CA LEU A 113 42.04 -12.03 18.05
C LEU A 113 40.69 -12.47 18.60
N GLN A 114 40.48 -12.35 19.91
CA GLN A 114 39.22 -12.73 20.55
C GLN A 114 38.07 -11.77 20.18
N ASN A 115 38.32 -10.46 20.14
CA ASN A 115 37.32 -9.48 19.69
C ASN A 115 36.91 -9.69 18.22
N VAL A 116 37.88 -9.97 17.34
CA VAL A 116 37.58 -10.34 15.96
C VAL A 116 36.79 -11.66 15.93
N GLN A 117 37.19 -12.66 16.71
CA GLN A 117 36.50 -13.95 16.78
C GLN A 117 35.03 -13.79 17.19
N ILE A 118 34.74 -12.95 18.18
CA ILE A 118 33.36 -12.62 18.60
C ILE A 118 32.55 -12.08 17.41
N ALA A 119 33.10 -11.16 16.63
CA ALA A 119 32.43 -10.63 15.43
C ALA A 119 32.20 -11.70 14.36
N LEU A 120 33.18 -12.58 14.11
CA LEU A 120 33.05 -13.66 13.13
C LEU A 120 32.03 -14.72 13.57
N ASP A 121 31.99 -15.07 14.86
CA ASP A 121 31.04 -16.04 15.38
C ASP A 121 29.61 -15.48 15.37
N PHE A 122 29.43 -14.19 15.66
CA PHE A 122 28.14 -13.52 15.48
C PHE A 122 27.62 -13.65 14.04
N LEU A 123 28.47 -13.40 13.05
CA LEU A 123 28.10 -13.57 11.63
C LEU A 123 27.73 -15.03 11.31
N LYS A 124 28.50 -16.01 11.80
CA LYS A 124 28.17 -17.44 11.62
C LYS A 124 26.84 -17.81 12.28
N HIS A 125 26.56 -17.29 13.47
CA HIS A 125 25.28 -17.50 14.16
C HIS A 125 24.09 -16.96 13.36
N ARG A 126 24.28 -15.85 12.62
CA ARG A 126 23.30 -15.33 11.65
C ARG A 126 23.35 -16.02 10.28
N GLN A 127 23.95 -17.21 10.21
CA GLN A 127 24.05 -18.05 9.02
C GLN A 127 24.82 -17.41 7.85
N VAL A 128 25.70 -16.46 8.14
CA VAL A 128 26.58 -15.86 7.13
C VAL A 128 27.73 -16.81 6.80
N LYS A 129 27.94 -17.07 5.51
CA LYS A 129 29.01 -17.96 5.03
C LYS A 129 30.34 -17.19 4.94
N LEU A 130 31.22 -17.42 5.91
CA LEU A 130 32.59 -16.90 5.91
C LEU A 130 33.52 -17.92 5.26
N VAL A 131 33.87 -17.71 3.99
CA VAL A 131 34.79 -18.59 3.23
C VAL A 131 36.21 -18.06 3.36
N ASN A 132 37.10 -18.86 3.96
CA ASN A 132 38.53 -18.58 4.08
C ASN A 132 38.87 -17.27 4.82
N ILE A 133 38.06 -16.86 5.80
CA ILE A 133 38.35 -15.70 6.67
C ILE A 133 38.49 -16.21 8.10
N ARG A 134 39.67 -15.98 8.69
CA ARG A 134 39.98 -16.28 10.09
C ARG A 134 40.21 -15.00 10.88
N ASN A 135 40.27 -15.12 12.21
CA ASN A 135 40.45 -13.95 13.08
C ASN A 135 41.86 -13.37 13.01
N ASP A 136 42.89 -14.19 12.78
CA ASP A 136 44.27 -13.75 12.60
C ASP A 136 44.47 -12.97 11.31
N ASP A 137 43.79 -13.34 10.23
CA ASP A 137 43.82 -12.58 8.97
C ASP A 137 43.44 -11.11 9.16
N ILE A 138 42.40 -10.86 9.95
CA ILE A 138 41.88 -9.51 10.22
C ILE A 138 42.73 -8.81 11.28
N ALA A 139 43.12 -9.50 12.35
CA ALA A 139 43.95 -8.90 13.40
C ALA A 139 45.36 -8.51 12.91
N ASP A 140 45.88 -9.23 11.92
CA ASP A 140 47.17 -8.95 11.29
C ASP A 140 47.05 -7.98 10.09
N GLY A 141 45.83 -7.58 9.70
CA GLY A 141 45.58 -6.52 8.73
C GLY A 141 45.64 -6.95 7.27
N ASN A 142 45.29 -8.20 6.94
CA ASN A 142 45.29 -8.70 5.56
C ASN A 142 44.28 -7.89 4.69
N PRO A 143 44.73 -7.11 3.69
CA PRO A 143 43.85 -6.22 2.93
C PRO A 143 42.70 -6.96 2.22
N LYS A 144 43.02 -8.04 1.52
CA LYS A 144 42.07 -8.81 0.69
C LYS A 144 40.99 -9.45 1.55
N LEU A 145 41.38 -10.05 2.67
CA LEU A 145 40.43 -10.72 3.57
C LEU A 145 39.62 -9.71 4.39
N THR A 146 40.20 -8.54 4.70
CA THR A 146 39.47 -7.43 5.33
C THR A 146 38.38 -6.87 4.40
N LEU A 147 38.71 -6.59 3.13
CA LEU A 147 37.71 -6.20 2.13
C LEU A 147 36.65 -7.30 1.92
N GLY A 148 37.09 -8.56 1.87
CA GLY A 148 36.20 -9.72 1.78
C GLY A 148 35.20 -9.80 2.94
N LEU A 149 35.65 -9.55 4.17
CA LEU A 149 34.80 -9.53 5.35
C LEU A 149 33.79 -8.38 5.29
N ILE A 150 34.23 -7.16 5.02
CA ILE A 150 33.34 -6.00 4.94
C ILE A 150 32.31 -6.17 3.82
N TRP A 151 32.71 -6.68 2.66
CA TRP A 151 31.78 -7.04 1.58
C TRP A 151 30.72 -8.05 2.04
N THR A 152 31.13 -9.07 2.79
CA THR A 152 30.21 -10.09 3.31
C THR A 152 29.19 -9.48 4.27
N ILE A 153 29.61 -8.53 5.11
CA ILE A 153 28.73 -7.78 6.01
C ILE A 153 27.75 -6.92 5.21
N ILE A 154 28.23 -6.14 4.22
CA ILE A 154 27.37 -5.33 3.35
C ILE A 154 26.33 -6.20 2.64
N LEU A 155 26.78 -7.31 2.04
CA LEU A 155 25.91 -8.23 1.33
C LEU A 155 24.79 -8.74 2.23
N HIS A 156 25.12 -9.16 3.46
CA HIS A 156 24.13 -9.71 4.39
C HIS A 156 23.16 -8.66 4.94
N PHE A 157 23.67 -7.52 5.41
CA PHE A 157 22.86 -6.53 6.14
C PHE A 157 22.18 -5.47 5.27
N GLN A 158 22.62 -5.26 4.03
CA GLN A 158 22.07 -4.21 3.16
C GLN A 158 21.50 -4.73 1.83
N ILE A 159 21.98 -5.86 1.32
CA ILE A 159 21.63 -6.30 -0.04
C ILE A 159 20.74 -7.55 -0.01
N SER A 160 20.92 -8.45 0.95
CA SER A 160 20.26 -9.77 0.95
C SER A 160 18.74 -9.71 1.17
N ASP A 161 18.22 -8.62 1.73
CA ASP A 161 16.81 -8.39 2.00
C ASP A 161 16.08 -7.64 0.86
N ILE A 162 16.75 -7.28 -0.23
CA ILE A 162 16.15 -6.64 -1.39
C ILE A 162 14.99 -7.48 -1.94
N GLN A 163 13.85 -6.82 -2.18
CA GLN A 163 12.63 -7.42 -2.73
C GLN A 163 12.21 -6.66 -3.99
N VAL A 164 11.88 -7.40 -5.04
CA VAL A 164 11.45 -6.83 -6.32
C VAL A 164 10.26 -7.62 -6.84
N ASN A 165 9.19 -6.94 -7.27
CA ASN A 165 7.99 -7.63 -7.81
C ASN A 165 8.38 -8.60 -8.93
N GLY A 166 7.80 -9.79 -9.03
CA GLY A 166 8.14 -10.73 -10.10
C GLY A 166 9.60 -11.21 -10.10
N GLN A 167 10.32 -11.08 -8.98
CA GLN A 167 11.52 -11.87 -8.72
C GLN A 167 11.15 -13.36 -8.60
N SER A 168 12.08 -14.25 -8.92
CA SER A 168 11.97 -15.67 -8.58
C SER A 168 12.74 -15.99 -7.29
N ASP A 169 12.34 -17.07 -6.61
CA ASP A 169 12.88 -17.45 -5.30
C ASP A 169 14.35 -17.89 -5.37
N ASP A 170 14.84 -18.28 -6.54
CA ASP A 170 16.21 -18.71 -6.82
C ASP A 170 17.17 -17.57 -7.16
N MET A 171 16.68 -16.34 -7.33
CA MET A 171 17.53 -15.19 -7.62
C MET A 171 18.44 -14.83 -6.44
N THR A 172 19.71 -14.60 -6.74
CA THR A 172 20.65 -14.00 -5.79
C THR A 172 20.28 -12.55 -5.51
N ALA A 173 20.73 -12.04 -4.36
CA ALA A 173 20.52 -10.65 -3.97
C ALA A 173 21.03 -9.63 -5.03
N LYS A 174 22.15 -9.96 -5.70
CA LYS A 174 22.70 -9.17 -6.80
C LYS A 174 21.76 -9.15 -8.01
N GLU A 175 21.22 -10.29 -8.40
CA GLU A 175 20.28 -10.39 -9.54
C GLU A 175 18.97 -9.65 -9.24
N LYS A 176 18.49 -9.70 -7.99
CA LYS A 176 17.33 -8.91 -7.56
C LYS A 176 17.61 -7.41 -7.71
N LEU A 177 18.75 -6.93 -7.21
CA LEU A 177 19.13 -5.53 -7.37
C LEU A 177 19.29 -5.14 -8.86
N LEU A 178 19.78 -6.05 -9.70
CA LEU A 178 19.91 -5.81 -11.15
C LEU A 178 18.53 -5.67 -11.80
N LEU A 179 17.60 -6.57 -11.48
CA LEU A 179 16.22 -6.52 -11.95
C LEU A 179 15.53 -5.22 -11.51
N TRP A 180 15.74 -4.80 -10.26
CA TRP A 180 15.27 -3.50 -9.78
C TRP A 180 15.84 -2.35 -10.61
N SER A 181 17.17 -2.34 -10.81
CA SER A 181 17.85 -1.29 -11.58
C SER A 181 17.34 -1.20 -13.01
N GLN A 182 17.10 -2.34 -13.66
CA GLN A 182 16.53 -2.42 -15.01
C GLN A 182 15.14 -1.78 -15.09
N ARG A 183 14.29 -2.01 -14.09
CA ARG A 183 12.94 -1.41 -14.02
C ARG A 183 12.96 0.07 -13.77
N MET A 184 13.90 0.54 -12.94
CA MET A 184 14.06 1.96 -12.69
C MET A 184 14.39 2.74 -13.96
N VAL A 185 15.03 2.10 -14.94
CA VAL A 185 15.41 2.71 -16.22
C VAL A 185 14.52 2.31 -17.39
N GLU A 186 13.44 1.57 -17.14
CA GLU A 186 12.45 1.27 -18.16
C GLU A 186 11.70 2.54 -18.62
N GLY A 187 11.60 2.71 -19.93
CA GLY A 187 10.98 3.87 -20.58
C GLY A 187 11.94 5.01 -20.91
N TYR A 188 13.21 4.95 -20.49
CA TYR A 188 14.22 5.92 -20.89
C TYR A 188 14.91 5.49 -22.18
N GLN A 189 15.00 6.41 -23.15
CA GLN A 189 15.55 6.10 -24.47
C GLN A 189 17.03 5.74 -24.38
N GLY A 190 17.39 4.59 -24.96
CA GLY A 190 18.79 4.16 -25.09
C GLY A 190 19.48 3.76 -23.78
N LEU A 191 18.76 3.70 -22.65
CA LEU A 191 19.32 3.24 -21.38
C LEU A 191 19.04 1.75 -21.16
N ARG A 192 20.06 1.03 -20.73
CA ARG A 192 19.98 -0.39 -20.38
C ARG A 192 20.97 -0.70 -19.25
N CYS A 193 20.52 -1.47 -18.27
CA CYS A 193 21.35 -1.91 -17.15
C CYS A 193 21.63 -3.41 -17.28
N ASP A 194 22.86 -3.77 -17.66
CA ASP A 194 23.27 -5.16 -17.86
C ASP A 194 24.22 -5.67 -16.76
N ASN A 195 24.86 -4.76 -16.03
CA ASN A 195 25.84 -5.08 -15.00
C ASN A 195 25.99 -3.94 -13.98
N PHE A 196 26.77 -4.17 -12.92
CA PHE A 196 27.15 -3.16 -11.93
C PHE A 196 28.57 -2.62 -12.17
N THR A 197 29.00 -2.51 -13.42
CA THR A 197 30.31 -1.94 -13.78
C THR A 197 30.13 -0.90 -14.88
N THR A 198 30.32 -1.30 -16.14
CA THR A 198 30.32 -0.40 -17.30
C THR A 198 28.98 0.24 -17.59
N SER A 199 27.86 -0.39 -17.21
CA SER A 199 26.52 0.18 -17.42
C SER A 199 26.30 1.48 -16.65
N TRP A 200 27.02 1.67 -15.54
CA TRP A 200 26.88 2.82 -14.64
C TRP A 200 27.93 3.90 -14.87
N ARG A 201 28.94 3.61 -15.71
CA ARG A 201 30.10 4.46 -15.94
C ARG A 201 29.74 5.85 -16.45
N ASP A 202 28.76 5.96 -17.33
CA ASP A 202 28.40 7.25 -17.96
C ASP A 202 27.47 8.13 -17.08
N GLY A 203 27.14 7.66 -15.88
CA GLY A 203 26.32 8.37 -14.90
C GLY A 203 24.83 8.43 -15.24
N LYS A 204 24.38 8.00 -16.43
CA LYS A 204 22.99 8.17 -16.85
C LYS A 204 22.03 7.28 -16.08
N LEU A 205 22.44 6.06 -15.73
CA LEU A 205 21.61 5.16 -14.91
C LEU A 205 21.36 5.74 -13.51
N PHE A 206 22.35 6.36 -12.87
CA PHE A 206 22.14 7.00 -11.57
C PHE A 206 21.12 8.13 -11.67
N ASN A 207 21.24 9.00 -12.67
CA ASN A 207 20.30 10.08 -12.92
C ASN A 207 18.88 9.57 -13.24
N ALA A 208 18.76 8.52 -14.06
CA ALA A 208 17.47 7.93 -14.41
C ALA A 208 16.77 7.30 -13.20
N VAL A 209 17.52 6.62 -12.31
CA VAL A 209 17.01 6.07 -11.06
C VAL A 209 16.45 7.18 -10.16
N ILE A 210 17.20 8.29 -9.99
CA ILE A 210 16.75 9.44 -9.20
C ILE A 210 15.52 10.11 -9.84
N HIS A 211 15.54 10.34 -11.15
CA HIS A 211 14.44 10.95 -11.91
C HIS A 211 13.15 10.11 -11.82
N LYS A 212 13.25 8.78 -11.88
CA LYS A 212 12.09 7.88 -11.76
C LYS A 212 11.36 8.06 -10.43
N HIS A 213 12.10 8.33 -9.36
CA HIS A 213 11.55 8.56 -8.04
C HIS A 213 11.07 10.01 -7.82
N ARG A 214 11.86 10.99 -8.26
CA ARG A 214 11.54 12.42 -8.16
C ARG A 214 11.88 13.12 -9.48
N PRO A 215 10.94 13.20 -10.43
CA PRO A 215 11.18 13.77 -11.76
C PRO A 215 11.67 15.22 -11.74
N ASN A 216 11.23 16.00 -10.75
CA ASN A 216 11.55 17.43 -10.66
C ASN A 216 13.02 17.73 -10.33
N LEU A 217 13.81 16.74 -9.91
CA LEU A 217 15.20 16.95 -9.46
C LEU A 217 16.23 16.84 -10.60
N ILE A 218 15.88 16.22 -11.72
CA ILE A 218 16.82 15.86 -12.79
C ILE A 218 16.20 16.24 -14.14
N ASP A 219 16.89 17.04 -14.96
CA ASP A 219 16.53 17.20 -16.38
C ASP A 219 17.22 16.12 -17.21
N MET A 220 16.50 15.07 -17.55
CA MET A 220 17.04 13.97 -18.37
C MET A 220 17.46 14.43 -19.77
N SER A 221 16.87 15.49 -20.32
CA SER A 221 17.29 16.02 -21.62
C SER A 221 18.74 16.52 -21.58
N GLN A 222 19.14 17.12 -20.46
CA GLN A 222 20.49 17.60 -20.21
C GLN A 222 21.47 16.43 -19.99
N VAL A 223 21.06 15.44 -19.19
CA VAL A 223 21.86 14.24 -18.86
C VAL A 223 22.34 13.49 -20.11
N TYR A 224 21.52 13.44 -21.16
CA TYR A 224 21.92 12.80 -22.42
C TYR A 224 23.04 13.52 -23.20
N ARG A 225 23.25 14.82 -22.93
CA ARG A 225 24.21 15.67 -23.65
C ARG A 225 25.49 15.96 -22.84
N GLN A 226 25.47 15.70 -21.54
CA GLN A 226 26.58 15.94 -20.63
C GLN A 226 27.65 14.85 -20.69
N SER A 227 28.84 15.18 -20.19
CA SER A 227 29.91 14.22 -19.98
C SER A 227 29.60 13.26 -18.82
N ASN A 228 30.30 12.11 -18.78
CA ASN A 228 30.18 11.13 -17.70
C ASN A 228 30.42 11.78 -16.33
N GLN A 229 31.48 12.58 -16.22
CA GLN A 229 31.88 13.25 -14.98
C GLN A 229 30.80 14.18 -14.45
N GLU A 230 30.19 14.98 -15.34
CA GLU A 230 29.09 15.88 -14.97
C GLU A 230 27.85 15.11 -14.52
N ASN A 231 27.49 14.05 -15.24
CA ASN A 231 26.35 13.19 -14.89
C ASN A 231 26.55 12.52 -13.52
N LEU A 232 27.73 11.97 -13.27
CA LEU A 232 28.08 11.33 -12.00
C LEU A 232 28.06 12.32 -10.84
N GLU A 233 28.72 13.48 -11.00
CA GLU A 233 28.75 14.53 -9.98
C GLU A 233 27.33 15.03 -9.64
N GLN A 234 26.52 15.29 -10.67
CA GLN A 234 25.12 15.70 -10.49
C GLN A 234 24.33 14.64 -9.71
N ALA A 235 24.38 13.37 -10.14
CA ALA A 235 23.61 12.31 -9.50
C ALA A 235 24.01 12.13 -8.02
N PHE A 236 25.31 12.12 -7.72
CA PHE A 236 25.78 11.95 -6.34
C PHE A 236 25.42 13.14 -5.45
N ASN A 237 25.53 14.36 -5.97
CA ASN A 237 25.16 15.58 -5.24
C ASN A 237 23.65 15.64 -4.95
N VAL A 238 22.81 15.37 -5.96
CA VAL A 238 21.35 15.34 -5.80
C VAL A 238 20.93 14.24 -4.83
N ALA A 239 21.49 13.03 -4.95
CA ALA A 239 21.18 11.92 -4.04
C ALA A 239 21.54 12.25 -2.58
N GLU A 240 22.68 12.92 -2.34
CA GLU A 240 23.09 13.33 -1.00
C GLU A 240 22.19 14.42 -0.43
N ARG A 241 21.95 15.50 -1.18
CA ARG A 241 21.21 16.68 -0.69
C ARG A 241 19.71 16.45 -0.57
N GLU A 242 19.12 15.79 -1.56
CA GLU A 242 17.65 15.72 -1.69
C GLU A 242 17.07 14.39 -1.19
N LEU A 243 17.87 13.31 -1.20
CA LEU A 243 17.45 11.97 -0.80
C LEU A 243 18.17 11.45 0.46
N GLY A 244 19.19 12.18 0.97
CA GLY A 244 19.94 11.77 2.16
C GLY A 244 20.84 10.54 1.95
N VAL A 245 21.16 10.19 0.70
CA VAL A 245 22.01 9.04 0.37
C VAL A 245 23.47 9.45 0.48
N THR A 246 24.19 8.87 1.44
CA THR A 246 25.62 9.15 1.67
C THR A 246 26.43 8.93 0.38
N ARG A 247 27.24 9.92 0.00
CA ARG A 247 28.11 9.85 -1.18
C ARG A 247 29.28 8.88 -0.97
N LEU A 248 29.07 7.61 -1.35
CA LEU A 248 30.08 6.55 -1.21
C LEU A 248 31.09 6.53 -2.35
N LEU A 249 30.68 6.96 -3.54
CA LEU A 249 31.49 6.96 -4.76
C LEU A 249 31.94 8.38 -5.10
N ASP A 250 33.10 8.48 -5.73
CA ASP A 250 33.55 9.72 -6.38
C ASP A 250 33.54 9.52 -7.90
N PRO A 251 33.15 10.53 -8.70
CA PRO A 251 32.98 10.36 -10.14
C PRO A 251 34.22 9.83 -10.87
N GLU A 252 35.41 10.26 -10.47
CA GLU A 252 36.68 9.80 -11.06
C GLU A 252 36.98 8.31 -10.81
N ASP A 253 36.43 7.75 -9.73
CA ASP A 253 36.56 6.32 -9.41
C ASP A 253 35.57 5.46 -10.22
N VAL A 254 34.55 6.09 -10.83
CA VAL A 254 33.50 5.45 -11.64
C VAL A 254 33.71 5.66 -13.13
N ASP A 255 34.19 6.81 -13.60
CA ASP A 255 34.51 7.06 -15.01
C ASP A 255 35.85 6.44 -15.44
N VAL A 256 35.98 5.14 -15.20
CA VAL A 256 37.13 4.31 -15.61
C VAL A 256 36.65 3.18 -16.51
N PRO A 257 37.53 2.56 -17.33
CA PRO A 257 37.12 1.48 -18.25
C PRO A 257 36.41 0.31 -17.57
N HIS A 258 36.81 -0.03 -16.33
CA HIS A 258 36.29 -1.16 -15.58
C HIS A 258 36.05 -0.77 -14.10
N PRO A 259 34.91 -0.12 -13.78
CA PRO A 259 34.59 0.29 -12.42
C PRO A 259 34.50 -0.91 -11.47
N ASP A 260 34.81 -0.71 -10.18
CA ASP A 260 34.70 -1.78 -9.18
C ASP A 260 33.25 -2.17 -8.91
N GLU A 261 32.90 -3.42 -9.22
CA GLU A 261 31.52 -3.90 -9.18
C GLU A 261 30.91 -3.81 -7.78
N LYS A 262 31.68 -4.19 -6.75
CA LYS A 262 31.18 -4.20 -5.37
C LYS A 262 30.88 -2.79 -4.89
N SER A 263 31.75 -1.83 -5.21
CA SER A 263 31.55 -0.41 -4.88
C SER A 263 30.28 0.15 -5.53
N ILE A 264 30.03 -0.14 -6.81
CA ILE A 264 28.78 0.26 -7.49
C ILE A 264 27.57 -0.40 -6.81
N ILE A 265 27.60 -1.72 -6.57
CA ILE A 265 26.50 -2.43 -5.90
C ILE A 265 26.19 -1.80 -4.53
N THR A 266 27.21 -1.51 -3.72
CA THR A 266 27.04 -0.92 -2.38
C THR A 266 26.31 0.43 -2.46
N TYR A 267 26.67 1.28 -3.42
CA TYR A 267 26.03 2.58 -3.59
C TYR A 267 24.62 2.46 -4.20
N VAL A 268 24.42 1.62 -5.20
CA VAL A 268 23.09 1.38 -5.81
C VAL A 268 22.12 0.77 -4.81
N SER A 269 22.58 -0.12 -3.93
CA SER A 269 21.78 -0.63 -2.81
C SER A 269 21.42 0.48 -1.80
N SER A 270 22.30 1.44 -1.54
CA SER A 270 21.95 2.62 -0.73
C SER A 270 20.91 3.53 -1.41
N LEU A 271 20.90 3.61 -2.75
CA LEU A 271 19.82 4.26 -3.48
C LEU A 271 18.51 3.48 -3.35
N TYR A 272 18.54 2.15 -3.45
CA TYR A 272 17.35 1.30 -3.26
C TYR A 272 16.69 1.53 -1.89
N ASP A 273 17.47 1.67 -0.82
CA ASP A 273 16.96 1.83 0.56
C ASP A 273 16.06 3.05 0.76
N VAL A 274 16.32 4.14 0.05
CA VAL A 274 15.55 5.40 0.15
C VAL A 274 14.39 5.47 -0.82
N MET A 275 14.29 4.50 -1.74
CA MET A 275 13.24 4.48 -2.74
C MET A 275 11.97 3.88 -2.12
N PRO A 276 10.77 4.31 -2.56
CA PRO A 276 9.52 3.77 -2.04
C PRO A 276 9.53 2.26 -2.26
N ARG A 277 9.59 1.51 -1.15
CA ARG A 277 9.43 0.06 -1.20
C ARG A 277 8.04 -0.16 -1.78
N VAL A 278 7.97 -0.92 -2.87
CA VAL A 278 6.67 -1.45 -3.29
C VAL A 278 6.16 -2.25 -2.10
N PRO A 279 4.97 -1.95 -1.55
CA PRO A 279 4.39 -2.80 -0.52
C PRO A 279 4.45 -4.23 -1.01
N ASP A 280 4.82 -5.16 -0.13
CA ASP A 280 4.91 -6.58 -0.43
C ASP A 280 3.71 -6.98 -1.30
N VAL A 281 3.86 -7.85 -2.31
CA VAL A 281 2.71 -8.19 -3.18
C VAL A 281 1.50 -8.66 -2.36
N GLN A 282 1.73 -9.21 -1.16
CA GLN A 282 0.70 -9.52 -0.17
C GLN A 282 0.07 -8.29 0.50
N ASP A 283 0.82 -7.24 0.80
CA ASP A 283 0.33 -5.97 1.34
C ASP A 283 -0.35 -5.12 0.26
N GLY A 284 0.13 -5.14 -0.98
CA GLY A 284 -0.54 -4.51 -2.12
C GLY A 284 -1.87 -5.19 -2.48
N VAL A 285 -1.92 -6.54 -2.42
CA VAL A 285 -3.17 -7.29 -2.59
C VAL A 285 -4.13 -7.04 -1.43
N LYS A 286 -3.66 -7.03 -0.18
CA LYS A 286 -4.49 -6.71 1.00
C LYS A 286 -4.97 -5.26 1.01
N ALA A 287 -4.15 -4.30 0.59
CA ALA A 287 -4.53 -2.90 0.46
C ALA A 287 -5.56 -2.72 -0.66
N ASN A 288 -5.37 -3.36 -1.81
CA ASN A 288 -6.35 -3.34 -2.90
C ASN A 288 -7.65 -4.06 -2.52
N GLU A 289 -7.59 -5.17 -1.78
CA GLU A 289 -8.77 -5.86 -1.28
C GLU A 289 -9.51 -5.00 -0.24
N LEU A 290 -8.79 -4.37 0.68
CA LEU A 290 -9.35 -3.44 1.66
C LEU A 290 -10.06 -2.25 0.98
N GLU A 291 -9.42 -1.64 -0.01
CA GLU A 291 -9.98 -0.54 -0.80
C GLU A 291 -11.26 -0.99 -1.52
N LEU A 292 -11.24 -2.17 -2.16
CA LEU A 292 -12.40 -2.73 -2.86
C LEU A 292 -13.56 -3.00 -1.90
N ARG A 293 -13.29 -3.61 -0.73
CA ARG A 293 -14.31 -3.89 0.29
C ARG A 293 -14.91 -2.63 0.88
N TYR A 294 -14.07 -1.61 1.13
CA TYR A 294 -14.51 -0.32 1.60
C TYR A 294 -15.38 0.39 0.57
N GLN A 295 -14.98 0.39 -0.70
CA GLN A 295 -15.74 0.96 -1.80
C GLN A 295 -17.10 0.26 -1.98
N GLU A 296 -17.12 -1.07 -1.96
CA GLU A 296 -18.34 -1.88 -2.02
C GLU A 296 -19.30 -1.54 -0.87
N TYR A 297 -18.77 -1.40 0.35
CA TYR A 297 -19.54 -0.98 1.51
C TYR A 297 -20.11 0.43 1.35
N TYR A 298 -19.26 1.38 0.94
CA TYR A 298 -19.62 2.78 0.81
C TYR A 298 -20.74 2.99 -0.21
N GLU A 299 -20.64 2.37 -1.39
CA GLU A 299 -21.66 2.44 -2.44
C GLU A 299 -22.98 1.82 -1.98
N LEU A 300 -22.93 0.62 -1.38
CA LEU A 300 -24.11 -0.06 -0.90
C LEU A 300 -24.84 0.73 0.20
N VAL A 301 -24.10 1.26 1.17
CA VAL A 301 -24.67 2.07 2.26
C VAL A 301 -25.21 3.41 1.73
N THR A 302 -24.53 4.04 0.78
CA THR A 302 -25.03 5.28 0.15
C THR A 302 -26.39 5.05 -0.49
N MET A 303 -26.51 4.01 -1.30
CA MET A 303 -27.76 3.66 -1.98
C MET A 303 -28.86 3.28 -0.99
N LEU A 304 -28.51 2.50 0.05
CA LEU A 304 -29.44 2.09 1.08
C LEU A 304 -29.98 3.29 1.88
N LEU A 305 -29.10 4.21 2.32
CA LEU A 305 -29.50 5.40 3.06
C LEU A 305 -30.36 6.36 2.22
N GLN A 306 -30.04 6.52 0.92
CA GLN A 306 -30.87 7.30 0.01
C GLN A 306 -32.27 6.70 -0.14
N TRP A 307 -32.36 5.39 -0.32
CA TRP A 307 -33.62 4.67 -0.42
C TRP A 307 -34.45 4.77 0.88
N ILE A 308 -33.82 4.56 2.04
CA ILE A 308 -34.46 4.71 3.36
C ILE A 308 -35.06 6.11 3.50
N ARG A 309 -34.27 7.16 3.25
CA ARG A 309 -34.71 8.56 3.38
C ARG A 309 -35.85 8.89 2.43
N HIS A 310 -35.80 8.41 1.19
CA HIS A 310 -36.87 8.60 0.22
C HIS A 310 -38.19 7.99 0.72
N HIS A 311 -38.17 6.73 1.18
CA HIS A 311 -39.40 6.07 1.63
C HIS A 311 -39.95 6.63 2.94
N ILE A 312 -39.09 7.09 3.85
CA ILE A 312 -39.55 7.84 5.03
C ILE A 312 -40.36 9.06 4.58
N LEU A 313 -39.84 9.88 3.66
CA LEU A 313 -40.56 11.05 3.15
C LEU A 313 -41.90 10.69 2.49
N VAL A 314 -41.93 9.62 1.69
CA VAL A 314 -43.17 9.15 1.04
C VAL A 314 -44.21 8.70 2.08
N PHE A 315 -43.78 8.00 3.13
CA PHE A 315 -44.67 7.47 4.17
C PHE A 315 -45.13 8.53 5.18
N GLU A 316 -44.38 9.60 5.35
CA GLU A 316 -44.77 10.76 6.17
C GLU A 316 -45.83 11.66 5.51
N GLU A 317 -46.14 11.47 4.22
CA GLU A 317 -47.21 12.21 3.54
C GLU A 317 -48.58 11.94 4.20
N ARG A 318 -49.25 13.01 4.61
CA ARG A 318 -50.53 12.97 5.33
C ARG A 318 -51.74 13.32 4.47
N LYS A 319 -51.53 13.74 3.23
CA LYS A 319 -52.61 13.96 2.28
C LYS A 319 -53.07 12.63 1.69
N PHE A 320 -54.34 12.32 1.89
CA PHE A 320 -54.98 11.14 1.34
C PHE A 320 -55.96 11.50 0.22
N PRO A 321 -56.09 10.66 -0.81
CA PRO A 321 -57.11 10.81 -1.83
C PRO A 321 -58.53 10.72 -1.26
N THR A 322 -59.51 11.25 -1.99
CA THR A 322 -60.92 11.30 -1.53
C THR A 322 -61.78 10.14 -2.02
N SER A 323 -61.32 9.39 -3.03
CA SER A 323 -62.01 8.22 -3.58
C SER A 323 -61.53 6.92 -2.92
N TYR A 324 -62.43 5.95 -2.76
CA TYR A 324 -62.11 4.64 -2.22
C TYR A 324 -61.13 3.88 -3.12
N GLU A 325 -61.36 3.93 -4.43
CA GLU A 325 -60.52 3.27 -5.45
C GLU A 325 -59.07 3.78 -5.38
N GLU A 326 -58.86 5.08 -5.18
CA GLU A 326 -57.53 5.68 -5.08
C GLU A 326 -56.80 5.25 -3.79
N ILE A 327 -57.51 5.17 -2.66
CA ILE A 327 -56.94 4.63 -1.41
C ILE A 327 -56.59 3.15 -1.55
N GLU A 328 -57.43 2.38 -2.25
CA GLU A 328 -57.17 0.96 -2.54
C GLU A 328 -55.89 0.76 -3.36
N VAL A 329 -55.65 1.64 -4.36
CA VAL A 329 -54.40 1.64 -5.13
C VAL A 329 -53.20 1.92 -4.23
N LEU A 330 -53.28 2.93 -3.35
CA LEU A 330 -52.20 3.24 -2.40
C LEU A 330 -51.91 2.08 -1.45
N TRP A 331 -52.95 1.37 -1.00
CA TRP A 331 -52.81 0.20 -0.15
C TRP A 331 -52.13 -0.97 -0.88
N ARG A 332 -52.54 -1.26 -2.12
CA ARG A 332 -51.90 -2.29 -2.95
C ARG A 332 -50.42 -1.96 -3.20
N GLN A 333 -50.09 -0.71 -3.46
CA GLN A 333 -48.70 -0.26 -3.59
C GLN A 333 -47.91 -0.44 -2.28
N PHE A 334 -48.51 -0.08 -1.14
CA PHE A 334 -47.90 -0.26 0.17
C PHE A 334 -47.65 -1.74 0.53
N LEU A 335 -48.61 -2.63 0.23
CA LEU A 335 -48.44 -4.07 0.41
C LEU A 335 -47.33 -4.61 -0.50
N LYS A 336 -47.33 -4.23 -1.78
CA LYS A 336 -46.27 -4.62 -2.72
C LYS A 336 -44.90 -4.19 -2.21
N PHE A 337 -44.76 -2.97 -1.69
CA PHE A 337 -43.53 -2.50 -1.05
C PHE A 337 -43.10 -3.42 0.10
N LYS A 338 -44.02 -3.78 1.02
CA LYS A 338 -43.73 -4.66 2.16
C LYS A 338 -43.34 -6.08 1.75
N GLU A 339 -43.92 -6.61 0.68
CA GLU A 339 -43.70 -7.98 0.22
C GLU A 339 -42.48 -8.14 -0.68
N THR A 340 -42.06 -7.07 -1.37
CA THR A 340 -41.02 -7.17 -2.41
C THR A 340 -39.80 -6.30 -2.11
N GLU A 341 -39.98 -5.00 -1.94
CA GLU A 341 -38.87 -4.05 -1.82
C GLU A 341 -38.23 -4.09 -0.44
N LEU A 342 -39.04 -4.13 0.62
CA LEU A 342 -38.58 -4.11 2.00
C LEU A 342 -37.68 -5.33 2.34
N PRO A 343 -38.06 -6.59 2.02
CA PRO A 343 -37.21 -7.75 2.28
C PRO A 343 -35.90 -7.72 1.47
N ALA A 344 -35.95 -7.25 0.21
CA ALA A 344 -34.75 -7.12 -0.61
C ALA A 344 -33.77 -6.10 -0.01
N LYS A 345 -34.27 -4.97 0.49
CA LYS A 345 -33.44 -3.94 1.13
C LYS A 345 -32.95 -4.33 2.53
N GLU A 346 -33.70 -5.18 3.23
CA GLU A 346 -33.22 -5.80 4.47
C GLU A 346 -32.03 -6.73 4.21
N ALA A 347 -32.07 -7.50 3.11
CA ALA A 347 -30.92 -8.30 2.67
C ALA A 347 -29.70 -7.44 2.34
N ASP A 348 -29.87 -6.31 1.64
CA ASP A 348 -28.80 -5.33 1.37
C ASP A 348 -28.19 -4.77 2.66
N LYS A 349 -29.02 -4.43 3.66
CA LYS A 349 -28.57 -3.98 4.99
C LYS A 349 -27.76 -5.06 5.71
N ASN A 350 -28.21 -6.31 5.67
CA ASN A 350 -27.48 -7.42 6.30
C ASN A 350 -26.15 -7.68 5.57
N ARG A 351 -26.14 -7.61 4.24
CA ARG A 351 -24.92 -7.68 3.42
C ARG A 351 -23.94 -6.58 3.79
N SER A 352 -24.38 -5.33 3.95
CA SER A 352 -23.48 -4.23 4.33
C SER A 352 -22.81 -4.45 5.69
N LYS A 353 -23.54 -5.02 6.67
CA LYS A 353 -22.95 -5.45 7.96
C LYS A 353 -21.88 -6.53 7.78
N HIS A 354 -22.11 -7.50 6.90
CA HIS A 354 -21.12 -8.54 6.62
C HIS A 354 -19.86 -7.99 5.95
N ILE A 355 -20.01 -7.06 5.00
CA ILE A 355 -18.87 -6.40 4.35
C ILE A 355 -18.10 -5.57 5.40
N PHE A 356 -18.78 -4.80 6.25
CA PHE A 356 -18.12 -4.03 7.31
C PHE A 356 -17.28 -4.89 8.25
N LYS A 357 -17.81 -6.04 8.69
CA LYS A 357 -17.07 -6.98 9.55
C LYS A 357 -15.75 -7.46 8.93
N SER A 358 -15.67 -7.53 7.59
CA SER A 358 -14.44 -7.97 6.91
C SER A 358 -13.29 -6.96 7.03
N PHE A 359 -13.58 -5.67 7.28
CA PHE A 359 -12.56 -4.61 7.39
C PHE A 359 -12.62 -3.83 8.71
N GLU A 360 -13.45 -4.23 9.67
CA GLU A 360 -13.63 -3.55 10.96
C GLU A 360 -12.30 -3.34 11.72
N GLY A 361 -11.39 -4.30 11.68
CA GLY A 361 -10.06 -4.17 12.27
C GLY A 361 -9.23 -3.02 11.68
N ALA A 362 -9.38 -2.75 10.37
CA ALA A 362 -8.70 -1.64 9.70
C ALA A 362 -9.29 -0.27 10.10
N VAL A 363 -10.58 -0.22 10.43
CA VAL A 363 -11.22 0.98 10.98
C VAL A 363 -10.71 1.25 12.40
N GLN A 364 -10.64 0.21 13.25
CA GLN A 364 -10.11 0.33 14.62
C GLN A 364 -8.63 0.72 14.65
N ALA A 365 -7.84 0.23 13.68
CA ALA A 365 -6.44 0.60 13.49
C ALA A 365 -6.25 2.01 12.89
N GLY A 366 -7.32 2.71 12.50
CA GLY A 366 -7.27 4.05 11.92
C GLY A 366 -6.80 4.11 10.46
N LEU A 367 -6.71 2.96 9.78
CA LEU A 367 -6.33 2.86 8.36
C LEU A 367 -7.47 3.26 7.42
N VAL A 368 -8.72 3.01 7.83
CA VAL A 368 -9.94 3.40 7.09
C VAL A 368 -10.77 4.33 7.95
N LYS A 369 -11.14 5.50 7.40
CA LYS A 369 -11.99 6.48 8.08
C LYS A 369 -13.42 6.40 7.54
N VAL A 370 -14.32 5.89 8.37
CA VAL A 370 -15.75 5.83 8.06
C VAL A 370 -16.39 7.22 8.21
N PRO A 371 -17.08 7.75 7.19
CA PRO A 371 -17.76 9.04 7.30
C PRO A 371 -18.86 9.04 8.37
N PRO A 372 -19.16 10.20 8.99
CA PRO A 372 -20.27 10.31 9.94
C PRO A 372 -21.60 9.84 9.33
N GLY A 373 -22.34 9.00 10.05
CA GLY A 373 -23.63 8.45 9.59
C GLY A 373 -23.53 7.21 8.70
N TYR A 374 -22.31 6.78 8.35
CA TYR A 374 -22.09 5.57 7.55
C TYR A 374 -21.73 4.36 8.40
N HIS A 375 -21.61 4.49 9.73
CA HIS A 375 -21.32 3.33 10.58
C HIS A 375 -22.53 2.37 10.59
N PRO A 376 -22.36 1.03 10.70
CA PRO A 376 -23.49 0.09 10.72
C PRO A 376 -24.54 0.38 11.80
N ILE A 377 -24.13 0.99 12.92
CA ILE A 377 -25.04 1.44 13.99
C ILE A 377 -25.94 2.58 13.50
N ASP A 378 -25.39 3.53 12.73
CA ASP A 378 -26.15 4.65 12.17
C ASP A 378 -27.13 4.17 11.09
N VAL A 379 -26.70 3.22 10.26
CA VAL A 379 -27.57 2.58 9.26
C VAL A 379 -28.73 1.84 9.94
N GLU A 380 -28.48 1.12 11.03
CA GLU A 380 -29.54 0.45 11.81
C GLU A 380 -30.53 1.45 12.43
N LYS A 381 -30.02 2.60 12.89
CA LYS A 381 -30.85 3.67 13.43
C LYS A 381 -31.79 4.25 12.37
N GLU A 382 -31.29 4.52 11.16
CA GLU A 382 -32.12 5.00 10.04
C GLU A 382 -33.10 3.93 9.56
N TRP A 383 -32.71 2.65 9.57
CA TRP A 383 -33.60 1.52 9.31
C TRP A 383 -34.76 1.44 10.32
N GLY A 384 -34.47 1.73 11.60
CA GLY A 384 -35.48 1.82 12.65
C GLY A 384 -36.47 2.97 12.41
N ARG A 385 -36.00 4.13 11.90
CA ARG A 385 -36.89 5.25 11.52
C ARG A 385 -37.83 4.86 10.39
N LEU A 386 -37.34 4.14 9.39
CA LEU A 386 -38.18 3.60 8.31
C LEU A 386 -39.27 2.67 8.86
N HIS A 387 -38.93 1.77 9.78
CA HIS A 387 -39.92 0.88 10.41
C HIS A 387 -41.04 1.65 11.10
N VAL A 388 -40.70 2.71 11.84
CA VAL A 388 -41.70 3.59 12.46
C VAL A 388 -42.59 4.25 11.41
N ALA A 389 -42.00 4.78 10.32
CA ALA A 389 -42.76 5.39 9.24
C ALA A 389 -43.70 4.40 8.52
N ILE A 390 -43.25 3.15 8.30
CA ILE A 390 -44.07 2.08 7.73
C ILE A 390 -45.28 1.78 8.63
N LEU A 391 -45.05 1.60 9.94
CA LEU A 391 -46.12 1.31 10.91
C LEU A 391 -47.15 2.45 10.95
N GLU A 392 -46.67 3.70 10.94
CA GLU A 392 -47.55 4.86 10.95
C GLU A 392 -48.34 4.99 9.65
N ARG A 393 -47.70 4.75 8.48
CA ARG A 393 -48.38 4.74 7.19
C ARG A 393 -49.49 3.71 7.13
N GLU A 394 -49.22 2.50 7.63
CA GLU A 394 -50.20 1.42 7.70
C GLU A 394 -51.39 1.79 8.60
N ARG A 395 -51.11 2.43 9.75
CA ARG A 395 -52.14 2.94 10.68
C ARG A 395 -53.01 4.01 10.03
N LEU A 396 -52.40 4.97 9.32
CA LEU A 396 -53.12 6.05 8.64
C LEU A 396 -53.98 5.51 7.51
N LEU A 397 -53.46 4.62 6.66
CA LEU A 397 -54.22 4.01 5.58
C LEU A 397 -55.43 3.22 6.11
N ARG A 398 -55.26 2.44 7.18
CA ARG A 398 -56.39 1.75 7.85
C ARG A 398 -57.46 2.73 8.35
N THR A 399 -57.03 3.82 8.97
CA THR A 399 -57.95 4.85 9.49
C THR A 399 -58.76 5.49 8.36
N GLU A 400 -58.14 5.76 7.22
CA GLU A 400 -58.81 6.33 6.06
C GLU A 400 -59.78 5.34 5.38
N PHE A 401 -59.44 4.06 5.31
CA PHE A 401 -60.38 3.02 4.87
C PHE A 401 -61.65 3.02 5.72
N GLU A 402 -61.50 2.96 7.05
CA GLU A 402 -62.65 2.99 7.96
C GLU A 402 -63.49 4.25 7.79
N ARG A 403 -62.84 5.40 7.56
CA ARG A 403 -63.53 6.68 7.31
C ARG A 403 -64.33 6.64 6.02
N LEU A 404 -63.74 6.17 4.92
CA LEU A 404 -64.42 6.08 3.62
C LEU A 404 -65.57 5.05 3.64
N GLU A 405 -65.41 3.91 4.30
CA GLU A 405 -66.49 2.94 4.47
C GLU A 405 -67.68 3.50 5.26
N ARG A 406 -67.42 4.34 6.28
CA ARG A 406 -68.49 5.04 7.00
C ARG A 406 -69.19 6.06 6.11
N LEU A 407 -68.44 6.84 5.33
CA LEU A 407 -69.00 7.81 4.39
C LEU A 407 -69.85 7.14 3.31
N GLN A 408 -69.37 6.03 2.73
CA GLN A 408 -70.12 5.26 1.74
C GLN A 408 -71.46 4.78 2.31
N ARG A 409 -71.48 4.28 3.56
CA ARG A 409 -72.73 3.90 4.24
C ARG A 409 -73.70 5.06 4.40
N VAL A 410 -73.20 6.25 4.76
CA VAL A 410 -74.03 7.46 4.88
C VAL A 410 -74.58 7.88 3.52
N VAL A 411 -73.73 7.92 2.49
CA VAL A 411 -74.13 8.27 1.11
C VAL A 411 -75.22 7.32 0.60
N SER A 412 -75.03 6.01 0.73
CA SER A 412 -76.03 5.02 0.33
C SER A 412 -77.37 5.20 1.06
N LYS A 413 -77.33 5.52 2.36
CA LYS A 413 -78.54 5.78 3.16
C LYS A 413 -79.27 7.03 2.68
N VAL A 414 -78.55 8.14 2.49
CA VAL A 414 -79.14 9.40 2.00
C VAL A 414 -79.72 9.23 0.60
N GLN A 415 -79.02 8.52 -0.29
CA GLN A 415 -79.53 8.23 -1.64
C GLN A 415 -80.82 7.42 -1.60
N MET A 416 -80.89 6.38 -0.75
CA MET A 416 -82.09 5.57 -0.58
C MET A 416 -83.27 6.40 -0.02
N GLU A 417 -83.04 7.19 1.03
CA GLU A 417 -84.07 8.04 1.63
C GLU A 417 -84.54 9.15 0.67
N SER A 418 -83.61 9.77 -0.07
CA SER A 418 -83.91 10.77 -1.10
C SER A 418 -84.73 10.18 -2.24
N GLY A 419 -84.38 8.98 -2.72
CA GLY A 419 -85.14 8.29 -3.77
C GLY A 419 -86.57 7.97 -3.34
N VAL A 420 -86.78 7.52 -2.09
CA VAL A 420 -88.13 7.29 -1.54
C VAL A 420 -88.91 8.60 -1.46
N CYS A 421 -88.27 9.70 -1.03
CA CYS A 421 -88.90 11.02 -0.96
C CYS A 421 -89.30 11.53 -2.35
N GLU A 422 -88.42 11.40 -3.34
CA GLU A 422 -88.71 11.75 -4.74
C GLU A 422 -89.88 10.94 -5.29
N GLU A 423 -89.94 9.63 -5.03
CA GLU A 423 -91.05 8.79 -5.46
C GLU A 423 -92.38 9.23 -4.83
N GLN A 424 -92.38 9.55 -3.53
CA GLN A 424 -93.55 10.08 -2.84
C GLN A 424 -93.99 11.43 -3.41
N LEU A 425 -93.06 12.34 -3.68
CA LEU A 425 -93.35 13.64 -4.29
C LEU A 425 -93.95 13.47 -5.69
N ASN A 426 -93.38 12.59 -6.51
CA ASN A 426 -93.90 12.29 -7.85
C ASN A 426 -95.32 11.69 -7.80
N GLN A 427 -95.61 10.83 -6.83
CA GLN A 427 -96.96 10.31 -6.61
C GLN A 427 -97.95 11.43 -6.23
N VAL A 428 -97.56 12.30 -5.29
CA VAL A 428 -98.35 13.45 -4.85
C VAL A 428 -98.61 14.39 -6.03
N GLU A 429 -97.60 14.70 -6.82
CA GLU A 429 -97.73 15.54 -8.02
C GLU A 429 -98.69 14.93 -9.03
N THR A 430 -98.59 13.63 -9.30
CA THR A 430 -99.49 12.91 -10.22
C THR A 430 -100.94 12.98 -9.76
N LEU A 431 -101.19 12.78 -8.46
CA LEU A 431 -102.52 12.92 -7.87
C LEU A 431 -103.05 14.35 -7.99
N LEU A 432 -102.20 15.34 -7.73
CA LEU A 432 -102.57 16.75 -7.84
C LEU A 432 -102.90 17.13 -9.28
N GLN A 433 -102.09 16.71 -10.25
CA GLN A 433 -102.36 16.91 -11.68
C GLN A 433 -103.69 16.24 -12.09
N THR A 434 -104.01 15.07 -11.54
CA THR A 434 -105.28 14.37 -11.80
C THR A 434 -106.47 15.14 -11.22
N ASP A 435 -106.35 15.68 -10.01
CA ASP A 435 -107.37 16.52 -9.39
C ASP A 435 -107.55 17.84 -10.16
N VAL A 436 -106.46 18.48 -10.61
CA VAL A 436 -106.50 19.70 -11.45
C VAL A 436 -107.23 19.43 -12.77
N ARG A 437 -106.94 18.32 -13.44
CA ARG A 437 -107.66 17.91 -14.66
C ARG A 437 -109.15 17.68 -14.41
N SER A 438 -109.49 17.02 -13.30
CA SER A 438 -110.88 16.75 -12.91
C SER A 438 -111.67 18.03 -12.65
N LEU A 439 -111.09 18.97 -11.88
CA LEU A 439 -111.66 20.28 -11.62
C LEU A 439 -111.84 21.10 -12.90
N SER A 440 -110.86 21.07 -13.80
CA SER A 440 -110.92 21.74 -15.10
C SER A 440 -112.05 21.20 -15.99
N SER A 441 -112.47 19.94 -15.79
CA SER A 441 -113.60 19.30 -16.47
C SER A 441 -114.96 19.47 -15.75
N GLY A 442 -115.03 20.31 -14.71
CA GLY A 442 -116.26 20.57 -13.94
C GLY A 442 -116.65 19.48 -12.94
N LYS A 443 -115.77 18.49 -12.69
CA LYS A 443 -115.98 17.42 -11.69
C LYS A 443 -115.29 17.77 -10.37
N PRO A 444 -115.86 17.40 -9.20
CA PRO A 444 -115.22 17.67 -7.93
C PRO A 444 -113.87 16.92 -7.81
N ALA A 445 -112.90 17.53 -7.11
CA ALA A 445 -111.61 16.92 -6.84
C ALA A 445 -111.77 15.58 -6.11
N GLN A 446 -111.12 14.53 -6.62
CA GLN A 446 -111.33 13.17 -6.14
C GLN A 446 -110.49 12.86 -4.90
N HIS A 447 -109.35 13.52 -4.73
CA HIS A 447 -108.43 13.29 -3.62
C HIS A 447 -108.49 14.39 -2.53
N ALA A 448 -109.53 15.23 -2.52
CA ALA A 448 -109.74 16.36 -1.60
C ALA A 448 -109.50 16.08 -0.10
N ARG A 449 -109.79 14.85 0.36
CA ARG A 449 -109.59 14.46 1.78
C ARG A 449 -108.12 14.27 2.18
N ARG A 450 -107.22 13.96 1.24
CA ARG A 450 -105.78 13.78 1.49
C ARG A 450 -105.01 15.10 1.61
N TRP A 451 -105.56 16.20 1.11
CA TRP A 451 -104.94 17.52 1.11
C TRP A 451 -105.20 18.36 2.39
N ARG A 452 -105.85 17.78 3.42
CA ARG A 452 -106.11 18.51 4.66
C ARG A 452 -104.80 18.77 5.42
N PRO A 453 -104.51 20.01 5.86
CA PRO A 453 -103.34 20.29 6.68
C PRO A 453 -103.40 19.47 7.98
N ILE A 454 -102.29 18.85 8.36
CA ILE A 454 -102.14 18.26 9.69
C ILE A 454 -102.20 19.43 10.69
N SER A 455 -103.32 19.59 11.39
CA SER A 455 -103.43 20.58 12.46
C SER A 455 -102.55 20.11 13.62
N LYS A 456 -101.60 20.94 14.05
CA LYS A 456 -100.82 20.76 15.29
C LYS A 456 -101.75 20.49 16.48
N LYS A 457 -101.93 19.22 16.85
CA LYS A 457 -102.36 18.80 18.18
C LYS A 457 -101.83 17.40 18.47
N GLN A 458 -100.63 17.36 19.05
CA GLN A 458 -100.28 16.52 20.21
C GLN A 458 -98.82 16.84 20.58
N LYS A 459 -98.68 17.85 21.43
CA LYS A 459 -97.66 17.83 22.49
C LYS A 459 -98.23 16.88 23.54
N GLU A 460 -97.52 15.80 23.82
CA GLU A 460 -97.22 15.27 25.16
C GLU A 460 -96.16 14.18 25.03
#